data_AF-A0A6N4SLZ8-F1
#
_entry.id   AF-A0A6N4SLZ8-F1
#
_cell.length_a   1.000
_cell.length_b   1.000
_cell.length_c   1.000
_cell.angle_alpha   90.00
_cell.angle_beta   90.00
_cell.angle_gamma   90.00
#
_symmetry.space_group_name_H-M   'P 1'
#
loop_
_entity.id
_entity.type
_entity.pdbx_description
1 polymer ?
#
loop_
_entity_poly.entity_id
_entity_poly.type
_entity_poly.pdbx_seq_one_letter_code
_entity_poly.pdbx_strand_id
1 'polypeptide(L)'
;MVARTLPRLAGFVARENRVPYYQRLFQQHDGKRQWWKTNRSGAILWPYYISLWGTTAITTYAMIRITLVRSPLQLHPVKFNTES
;
A
#
# COMPACT_ATOMS: atom_id res chain seq x y z
N MET A 1 26.57 -48.05 3.20
CA MET A 1 25.12 -48.08 2.97
C MET A 1 24.71 -46.76 2.34
N VAL A 2 23.97 -46.87 1.23
CA VAL A 2 23.55 -45.80 0.33
C VAL A 2 22.33 -45.08 0.92
N ALA A 3 22.34 -43.75 0.86
CA ALA A 3 21.12 -42.94 0.77
C ALA A 3 21.27 -42.00 -0.43
N ARG A 4 21.16 -42.61 -1.63
CA ARG A 4 20.78 -41.90 -2.86
C ARG A 4 19.28 -41.63 -2.75
N THR A 5 18.85 -40.51 -3.35
CA THR A 5 17.45 -40.10 -3.64
C THR A 5 16.64 -39.47 -2.50
N LEU A 6 17.06 -38.30 -2.03
CA LEU A 6 16.09 -37.21 -1.89
C LEU A 6 16.04 -36.49 -3.25
N PRO A 7 14.87 -36.20 -3.83
CA PRO A 7 14.81 -35.45 -5.07
C PRO A 7 15.39 -34.08 -4.78
N ARG A 8 16.63 -33.83 -5.24
CA ARG A 8 17.21 -32.49 -5.28
C ARG A 8 16.26 -31.63 -6.10
N LEU A 9 15.45 -30.83 -5.42
CA LEU A 9 15.11 -29.50 -5.88
C LEU A 9 14.70 -29.45 -7.36
N ALA A 10 13.65 -30.20 -7.74
CA ALA A 10 13.12 -30.23 -9.11
C ALA A 10 12.52 -28.85 -9.48
N GLY A 11 13.41 -27.90 -9.77
CA GLY A 11 13.09 -26.50 -10.06
C GLY A 11 14.27 -25.52 -9.85
N PHE A 12 15.31 -25.89 -9.10
CA PHE A 12 16.48 -25.03 -8.84
C PHE A 12 17.74 -25.42 -9.63
N VAL A 13 17.65 -26.44 -10.50
CA VAL A 13 18.81 -27.04 -11.17
C VAL A 13 19.43 -26.17 -12.28
N ALA A 14 18.74 -25.10 -12.74
CA ALA A 14 19.23 -24.23 -13.82
C ALA A 14 19.03 -22.72 -13.56
N ARG A 15 19.00 -22.26 -12.30
CA ARG A 15 18.99 -20.82 -11.99
C ARG A 15 20.33 -20.42 -11.37
N GLU A 16 21.02 -19.48 -12.03
CA GLU A 16 22.19 -18.81 -11.44
C GLU A 16 21.84 -18.25 -10.06
N ASN A 17 22.71 -18.51 -9.09
CA ASN A 17 22.55 -17.96 -7.76
C ASN A 17 22.81 -16.44 -7.76
N ARG A 18 21.72 -15.65 -7.76
CA ARG A 18 21.78 -14.17 -7.68
C ARG A 18 21.71 -13.65 -6.24
N VAL A 19 21.75 -14.51 -5.22
CA VAL A 19 21.75 -14.07 -3.81
C VAL A 19 22.91 -13.12 -3.51
N PRO A 20 24.17 -13.43 -3.91
CA PRO A 20 25.29 -12.50 -3.67
C PRO A 20 25.11 -11.15 -4.39
N TYR A 21 24.43 -11.15 -5.54
CA TYR A 21 24.12 -9.92 -6.28
C TYR A 21 23.17 -9.02 -5.49
N TYR A 22 22.05 -9.56 -5.01
CA TYR A 22 21.10 -8.77 -4.22
C TYR A 22 21.67 -8.37 -2.85
N GLN A 23 22.49 -9.21 -2.23
CA GLN A 23 23.18 -8.85 -0.98
C GLN A 23 24.04 -7.59 -1.17
N ARG A 24 24.86 -7.53 -2.22
CA ARG A 24 25.66 -6.34 -2.55
C ARG A 24 24.77 -5.12 -2.83
N LEU A 25 23.72 -5.29 -3.62
CA LEU A 25 22.78 -4.21 -3.97
C LEU A 25 22.08 -3.61 -2.72
N PHE A 26 21.65 -4.45 -1.78
CA PHE A 26 20.94 -4.02 -0.58
C PHE A 26 21.86 -3.56 0.56
N GLN A 27 23.10 -4.05 0.63
CA GLN A 27 24.07 -3.67 1.65
C GLN A 27 24.93 -2.45 1.25
N GLN A 28 24.83 -1.98 0.01
CA GLN A 28 25.53 -0.77 -0.44
C GLN A 28 25.05 0.48 0.32
N HIS A 29 25.96 1.30 0.85
CA HIS A 29 25.62 2.46 1.69
C HIS A 29 25.39 3.73 0.85
N ASP A 30 24.40 3.69 -0.04
CA ASP A 30 24.08 4.79 -0.99
C ASP A 30 23.17 5.87 -0.40
N GLY A 31 22.80 5.78 0.88
CA GLY A 31 21.81 6.66 1.54
C GLY A 31 20.37 6.52 1.01
N LYS A 32 20.13 5.69 0.00
CA LYS A 32 18.80 5.44 -0.57
C LYS A 32 17.99 4.53 0.34
N ARG A 33 16.70 4.82 0.50
CA ARG A 33 15.75 3.96 1.22
C ARG A 33 15.70 2.58 0.56
N GLN A 34 15.52 1.55 1.37
CA GLN A 34 15.53 0.14 0.91
C GLN A 34 14.60 -0.10 -0.28
N TRP A 35 13.42 0.52 -0.27
CA TRP A 35 12.43 0.36 -1.33
C TRP A 35 12.80 1.07 -2.65
N TRP A 36 13.76 2.00 -2.65
CA TRP A 36 14.25 2.71 -3.84
C TRP A 36 15.56 2.12 -4.43
N LYS A 37 16.09 1.03 -3.85
CA LYS A 37 17.40 0.48 -4.25
C LYS A 37 17.41 -0.24 -5.59
N THR A 38 16.28 -0.76 -6.05
CA THR A 38 16.21 -1.52 -7.31
C THR A 38 15.83 -0.60 -8.47
N ASN A 39 16.40 -0.76 -9.66
CA ASN A 39 16.05 0.07 -10.84
C ASN A 39 14.55 0.05 -11.19
N ARG A 40 13.88 -1.08 -10.95
CA ARG A 40 12.42 -1.24 -11.19
C ARG A 40 11.55 -0.62 -10.09
N SER A 41 12.14 -0.24 -8.95
CA SER A 41 11.37 0.27 -7.82
C SER A 41 10.61 1.54 -8.16
N GLY A 42 11.23 2.49 -8.86
CA GLY A 42 10.58 3.74 -9.25
C GLY A 42 9.34 3.50 -10.10
N ALA A 43 9.41 2.61 -11.10
CA ALA A 43 8.28 2.29 -11.96
C ALA A 43 7.07 1.69 -11.22
N ILE A 44 7.31 0.98 -10.10
CA ILE A 44 6.26 0.39 -9.27
C ILE A 44 5.76 1.38 -8.21
N LEU A 45 6.67 2.15 -7.63
CA LEU A 45 6.35 3.09 -6.55
C LEU A 45 5.57 4.31 -7.03
N TRP A 46 5.83 4.80 -8.24
CA TRP A 46 5.10 5.93 -8.81
C TRP A 46 3.59 5.71 -8.91
N PRO A 47 3.08 4.63 -9.55
CA PRO A 47 1.64 4.39 -9.59
C PRO A 47 1.06 4.12 -8.19
N TYR A 48 1.83 3.46 -7.30
CA TYR A 48 1.42 3.27 -5.91
C TYR A 48 1.20 4.62 -5.20
N TYR A 49 2.16 5.55 -5.28
CA TYR A 49 2.02 6.88 -4.65
C TYR A 49 0.88 7.69 -5.26
N ILE A 50 0.68 7.63 -6.58
CA ILE A 50 -0.46 8.31 -7.24
C ILE A 50 -1.77 7.74 -6.72
N SER A 51 -1.91 6.42 -6.64
CA SER A 51 -3.14 5.79 -6.15
C SER A 51 -3.41 6.12 -4.68
N LEU A 52 -2.37 6.14 -3.84
CA LEU A 52 -2.48 6.42 -2.42
C LEU A 52 -2.94 7.85 -2.16
N TRP A 53 -2.28 8.84 -2.79
CA TRP A 53 -2.65 10.25 -2.64
C TRP A 53 -3.97 10.57 -3.33
N GLY A 54 -4.24 9.98 -4.50
CA GLY A 54 -5.49 10.15 -5.23
C GLY A 54 -6.69 9.66 -4.44
N THR A 55 -6.64 8.42 -3.92
CA THR A 55 -7.73 7.86 -3.11
C THR A 55 -7.91 8.64 -1.80
N THR A 56 -6.82 9.01 -1.13
CA THR A 56 -6.88 9.81 0.10
C THR A 56 -7.58 11.15 -0.13
N ALA A 57 -7.25 11.86 -1.22
CA ALA A 57 -7.90 13.12 -1.56
C ALA A 57 -9.39 12.94 -1.87
N ILE A 58 -9.75 11.93 -2.65
CA ILE A 58 -11.16 11.63 -3.01
C ILE A 58 -11.98 11.32 -1.77
N THR A 59 -11.50 10.44 -0.89
CA THR A 59 -12.20 10.07 0.34
C THR A 59 -12.33 11.26 1.27
N THR A 60 -11.28 12.08 1.41
CA THR A 60 -11.32 13.29 2.23
C THR A 60 -12.32 14.31 1.70
N TYR A 61 -12.38 14.51 0.38
CA TYR A 61 -13.39 15.36 -0.26
C TYR A 61 -14.82 14.86 -0.02
N ALA A 62 -15.05 13.55 -0.16
CA ALA A 62 -16.36 12.95 0.10
C ALA A 62 -16.81 13.16 1.56
N MET A 63 -15.91 12.98 2.52
CA MET A 63 -16.18 13.24 3.95
C MET A 63 -16.51 14.71 4.20
N ILE A 64 -15.71 15.64 3.67
CA ILE A 64 -15.95 17.09 3.80
C ILE A 64 -17.31 17.47 3.21
N ARG A 65 -17.65 16.92 2.03
CA ARG A 65 -18.93 17.17 1.38
C ARG A 65 -20.11 16.67 2.21
N ILE A 66 -19.99 15.50 2.83
CA ILE A 66 -21.05 14.97 3.70
C ILE A 66 -21.21 15.84 4.96
N THR A 67 -20.11 16.22 5.61
CA THR A 67 -20.14 16.96 6.88
C THR A 67 -20.62 18.41 6.69
N LEU A 68 -20.14 19.13 5.67
CA LEU A 68 -20.46 20.55 5.50
C LEU A 68 -21.80 20.79 4.79
N VAL A 69 -22.12 20.00 3.76
CA VAL A 69 -23.37 20.19 2.98
C VAL A 69 -24.58 19.64 3.74
N ARG A 70 -24.38 18.65 4.62
CA ARG A 70 -25.44 18.10 5.48
C ARG A 70 -25.26 18.55 6.93
N SER A 71 -24.93 19.83 7.14
CA SER A 71 -25.33 20.49 8.38
C SER A 71 -26.82 20.80 8.24
N PRO A 72 -27.72 20.03 8.91
CA PRO A 72 -29.13 20.30 8.83
C PRO A 72 -29.38 21.51 9.73
N LEU A 73 -29.67 22.64 9.10
CA LEU A 73 -30.51 23.65 9.68
C LEU A 73 -31.93 23.07 9.81
N GLN A 74 -32.09 22.04 10.65
CA GLN A 74 -33.36 21.44 11.05
C GLN A 74 -33.38 21.35 12.57
N LEU A 75 -33.31 22.51 13.23
CA LEU A 75 -34.04 22.69 14.47
C LEU A 75 -35.45 23.13 14.06
N HIS A 76 -36.28 22.18 13.63
CA HIS A 76 -37.72 22.44 13.63
C HIS A 76 -38.13 22.50 15.11
N PRO A 77 -38.68 23.62 15.63
CA PRO A 77 -39.12 23.67 17.02
C PRO A 77 -40.20 22.61 17.21
N VAL A 78 -39.99 21.74 18.21
CA VAL A 78 -41.02 20.83 18.71
C VAL A 78 -42.19 21.69 19.17
N LYS A 79 -43.29 21.69 18.42
CA LYS A 79 -44.55 22.26 18.91
C LYS A 79 -45.12 21.28 19.93
N PHE A 80 -44.91 21.58 21.21
CA PHE A 80 -45.68 20.96 22.28
C PHE A 80 -47.14 21.37 22.08
N ASN A 81 -47.98 20.40 21.74
CA ASN A 81 -49.41 20.56 21.64
C ASN A 81 -49.95 20.59 23.07
N THR A 82 -50.36 21.76 23.55
CA THR A 82 -51.13 21.88 24.80
C THR A 82 -52.59 21.60 24.47
N GLU A 83 -53.07 20.43 24.85
CA GLU A 83 -54.49 20.14 24.97
C GLU A 83 -55.07 20.98 26.13
N SER A 84 -56.11 21.76 25.85
CA SER A 84 -57.12 22.21 26.84
C SER A 84 -58.41 22.61 26.12
#